data_AF-A0A4Q5SWJ8-F1
#
_entry.id   AF-A0A4Q5SWJ8-F1
#
_cell.length_a   1.000
_cell.length_b   1.000
_cell.length_c   1.000
_cell.angle_alpha   90.00
_cell.angle_beta   90.00
_cell.angle_gamma   90.00
#
_symmetry.space_group_name_H-M   'P 1'
#
loop_
_entity.id
_entity.type
_entity.pdbx_description
1 polymer ?
#
loop_
_entity_poly.entity_id
_entity_poly.type
_entity_poly.pdbx_seq_one_letter_code
_entity_poly.pdbx_strand_id
1 'polypeptide(L)' 'RLLPYAQAAVAKSRLPQARHEPLPGCGHVPMADDPELVLRLIRQTAV' A
#
# COMPACT_ATOMS: atom_id res chain seq x y z
N ARG A 1 7.23 -5.67 12.90
CA ARG A 1 8.35 -5.53 11.95
C ARG A 1 7.81 -4.91 10.68
N LEU A 2 8.48 -3.90 10.14
CA LEU A 2 8.03 -3.24 8.92
C LEU A 2 8.41 -4.03 7.66
N LEU A 3 7.60 -3.89 6.62
CA LEU A 3 7.87 -4.41 5.28
C LEU A 3 8.29 -3.25 4.37
N PRO A 4 9.59 -3.02 4.15
CA PRO A 4 10.06 -2.01 3.21
C PRO A 4 9.59 -2.32 1.79
N TYR A 5 9.51 -1.31 0.93
CA TYR A 5 9.05 -1.47 -0.45
C TYR A 5 9.83 -2.55 -1.23
N ALA A 6 11.14 -2.68 -0.97
CA ALA A 6 11.98 -3.73 -1.56
C ALA A 6 11.48 -5.16 -1.27
N GLN A 7 10.70 -5.36 -0.21
CA GLN A 7 10.13 -6.64 0.18
C GLN A 7 8.67 -6.83 -0.31
N ALA A 8 8.17 -5.99 -1.22
CA ALA A 8 6.81 -6.09 -1.75
C ALA A 8 6.51 -7.46 -2.41
N ALA A 9 7.54 -8.14 -2.95
CA ALA A 9 7.39 -9.50 -3.48
C ALA A 9 6.93 -10.51 -2.41
N VAL A 10 7.33 -10.33 -1.15
CA VAL A 10 6.90 -11.17 -0.04
C VAL A 10 5.40 -10.99 0.19
N ALA A 11 4.90 -9.75 0.18
CA ALA A 11 3.47 -9.48 0.30
C ALA A 11 2.69 -10.12 -0.84
N LYS A 12 3.16 -10.00 -2.09
CA LYS A 12 2.54 -10.63 -3.26
C LYS A 12 2.48 -12.16 -3.15
N SER A 13 3.55 -12.79 -2.66
CA SER A 13 3.58 -14.23 -2.45
C SER A 13 2.65 -14.70 -1.33
N ARG A 14 2.52 -13.92 -0.24
CA ARG A 14 1.70 -14.28 0.92
C ARG A 14 0.20 -13.99 0.72
N LEU A 15 -0.13 -12.98 -0.08
CA LEU A 15 -1.50 -12.54 -0.37
C LEU A 15 -1.70 -12.41 -1.88
N PRO A 16 -1.67 -13.51 -2.64
CA PRO A 16 -1.77 -13.48 -4.11
C PRO A 16 -3.12 -12.97 -4.62
N GLN A 17 -4.18 -13.10 -3.81
CA GLN A 17 -5.52 -12.64 -4.14
C GLN A 17 -5.73 -11.13 -3.86
N ALA A 18 -4.83 -10.50 -3.11
CA ALA A 18 -4.94 -9.08 -2.82
C ALA A 18 -4.52 -8.25 -4.04
N ARG A 19 -5.12 -7.06 -4.20
CA ARG A 19 -4.63 -6.06 -5.15
C ARG A 19 -3.47 -5.29 -4.50
N HIS A 20 -2.30 -5.33 -5.12
CA HIS A 20 -1.10 -4.68 -4.60
C HIS A 20 -0.86 -3.35 -5.31
N GLU A 21 -1.02 -2.24 -4.60
CA GLU A 21 -0.87 -0.89 -5.14
C GLU A 21 0.40 -0.20 -4.60
N PRO A 22 1.29 0.32 -5.46
CA PRO A 22 2.41 1.13 -5.02
C PRO A 22 1.93 2.52 -4.57
N LEU A 23 2.54 3.06 -3.51
CA LEU A 23 2.31 4.42 -3.01
C LEU A 23 3.59 5.24 -3.25
N PRO A 24 3.81 5.81 -4.45
CA PRO A 24 5.02 6.57 -4.74
C PRO A 24 5.13 7.78 -3.83
N GLY A 25 6.35 8.08 -3.37
CA GLY A 25 6.61 9.21 -2.46
C GLY A 25 6.26 8.97 -0.99
N CYS A 26 5.61 7.85 -0.65
CA CYS A 26 5.28 7.48 0.72
C CYS A 26 6.34 6.59 1.38
N GLY A 27 6.58 6.80 2.67
CA GLY A 27 7.45 5.99 3.51
C GLY A 27 6.68 4.99 4.36
N HIS A 28 7.03 4.92 5.64
CA HIS A 28 6.39 3.99 6.58
C HIS A 28 4.92 4.35 6.85
N VAL A 29 4.60 5.63 6.92
CA VAL A 29 3.28 6.12 7.36
C VAL A 29 2.58 6.87 6.22
N PRO A 30 2.07 6.16 5.20
CA PRO A 30 1.49 6.80 4.02
C PRO A 30 0.29 7.70 4.33
N MET A 31 -0.40 7.46 5.45
CA MET A 31 -1.51 8.28 5.93
C MET A 31 -1.08 9.71 6.27
N ALA A 32 0.19 9.90 6.64
CA ALA A 32 0.77 11.22 6.89
C ALA A 32 1.47 11.78 5.64
N ASP A 33 2.08 10.92 4.83
CA ASP A 33 2.85 11.33 3.66
C ASP A 33 1.96 11.82 2.49
N ASP A 34 0.88 11.10 2.17
CA ASP A 34 -0.10 11.49 1.14
C ASP A 34 -1.52 11.00 1.53
N PRO A 35 -2.21 11.74 2.42
CA PRO A 35 -3.54 11.35 2.90
C PRO A 35 -4.57 11.30 1.77
N GLU A 36 -4.47 12.16 0.76
CA GLU A 36 -5.39 12.19 -0.37
C GLU A 36 -5.28 10.92 -1.23
N LEU A 37 -4.07 10.44 -1.54
CA LEU A 37 -3.86 9.19 -2.27
C LEU A 37 -4.44 8.00 -1.52
N VAL A 38 -4.17 7.91 -0.22
CA VAL A 38 -4.70 6.85 0.64
C VAL A 38 -6.23 6.87 0.64
N LEU A 39 -6.85 8.04 0.84
CA LEU A 39 -8.31 8.18 0.84
C LEU A 39 -8.91 7.77 -0.51
N ARG A 40 -8.30 8.16 -1.64
CA ARG A 40 -8.76 7.76 -2.96
C ARG A 40 -8.71 6.24 -3.14
N LEU A 41 -7.62 5.58 -2.76
CA LEU A 41 -7.48 4.13 -2.90
C LEU A 41 -8.47 3.37 -2.02
N ILE A 42 -8.68 3.82 -0.78
CA ILE A 42 -9.70 3.23 0.10
C ILE A 42 -11.08 3.36 -0.56
N ARG A 43 -11.46 4.54 -1.04
CA ARG A 43 -12.75 4.74 -1.73
C ARG A 43 -12.90 3.89 -2.99
N GLN A 44 -11.82 3.64 -3.72
CA GLN A 44 -11.84 2.79 -4.92
C GLN A 44 -11.91 1.29 -4.62
N THR A 45 -11.65 0.88 -3.38
CA THR A 45 -11.57 -0.54 -2.98
C THR A 45 -12.62 -0.93 -1.95
N ALA A 46 -13.23 0.04 -1.27
CA ALA A 46 -14.42 -0.16 -0.46
C ALA A 46 -15.62 -0.41 -1.37
N VAL A 47 -16.22 -1.59 -1.24
CA VAL A 47 -17.48 -1.98 -1.89
C VAL A 47 -18.66 -1.42 -1.11
#